data_AF-A0A132MSV0-F1
#
_entry.id   AF-A0A132MSV0-F1
#
_cell.length_a   1.000
_cell.length_b   1.000
_cell.length_c   1.000
_cell.angle_alpha   90.00
_cell.angle_beta   90.00
_cell.angle_gamma   90.00
#
_symmetry.space_group_name_H-M   'P 1'
#
loop_
_entity.id
_entity.type
_entity.pdbx_description
1 polymer ?
#
loop_
_entity_poly.entity_id
_entity_poly.type
_entity_poly.pdbx_seq_one_letter_code
_entity_poly.pdbx_strand_id
1 'polypeptide(L)'
;MLSAAVILGETAGVGRFRSKAAFARFNGTAPIPVWSATTERVRLSRGGNRRVNRVLHLIAVTQGCGAGPGKDYVDKLIAAGKTPTEALRLLRRRLSDRVSRTLLADERRRANSTRASGSRPGWWCVSRPNR
;
A
#
# COMPACT_ATOMS: atom_id res chain seq x y z
N MET A 1 -14.05 -6.81 7.16
CA MET A 1 -13.19 -6.30 6.06
C MET A 1 -11.99 -7.24 5.87
N LEU A 2 -12.11 -8.27 5.02
CA LEU A 2 -11.05 -9.27 4.78
C LEU A 2 -9.84 -8.72 3.99
N SER A 3 -9.98 -7.55 3.37
CA SER A 3 -8.96 -6.94 2.50
C SER A 3 -7.66 -6.57 3.22
N ALA A 4 -7.74 -6.02 4.43
CA ALA A 4 -6.56 -5.60 5.18
C ALA A 4 -5.73 -6.80 5.66
N ALA A 5 -6.40 -7.85 6.14
CA ALA A 5 -5.76 -9.08 6.59
C ALA A 5 -5.01 -9.78 5.45
N VAL A 6 -5.60 -9.86 4.26
CA VAL A 6 -4.94 -10.43 3.07
C VAL A 6 -3.70 -9.63 2.70
N ILE A 7 -3.77 -8.30 2.68
CA ILE A 7 -2.61 -7.46 2.38
C ILE A 7 -1.50 -7.70 3.40
N LEU A 8 -1.81 -7.71 4.69
CA LEU A 8 -0.81 -7.92 5.74
C LEU A 8 -0.18 -9.31 5.67
N GLY A 9 -0.98 -10.37 5.52
CA GLY A 9 -0.51 -11.75 5.44
C GLY A 9 0.38 -12.00 4.23
N GLU A 10 -0.04 -11.55 3.04
CA GLU A 10 0.73 -11.69 1.81
C GLU A 10 1.98 -10.79 1.77
N THR A 11 1.95 -9.66 2.48
CA THR A 11 3.07 -8.71 2.55
C THR A 11 4.11 -9.15 3.59
N ALA A 12 3.79 -9.96 4.60
CA ALA A 12 4.77 -10.54 5.55
C ALA A 12 5.86 -9.56 6.07
N GLY A 13 5.50 -8.27 6.23
CA GLY A 13 6.43 -7.17 6.51
C GLY A 13 6.73 -6.29 5.29
N VAL A 14 6.47 -4.98 5.39
CA VAL A 14 6.70 -4.04 4.28
C VAL A 14 8.14 -3.53 4.24
N GLY A 15 8.87 -3.62 5.35
CA GLY A 15 10.29 -3.25 5.46
C GLY A 15 11.23 -3.96 4.47
N ARG A 16 10.84 -5.12 3.93
CA ARG A 16 11.62 -5.82 2.88
C ARG A 16 11.63 -5.10 1.52
N PHE A 17 10.71 -4.17 1.29
CA PHE A 17 10.65 -3.42 0.03
C PHE A 17 11.41 -2.10 0.15
N ARG A 18 12.48 -1.97 -0.65
CA ARG A 18 13.32 -0.76 -0.68
C ARG A 18 12.59 0.51 -1.13
N SER A 19 11.48 0.39 -1.85
CA SER A 19 10.69 1.54 -2.32
C SER A 19 9.23 1.19 -2.63
N LYS A 20 8.39 2.23 -2.74
CA LYS A 20 6.99 2.08 -3.17
C LYS A 20 6.88 1.45 -4.57
N ALA A 21 7.85 1.73 -5.44
CA ALA A 21 7.93 1.10 -6.77
C ALA A 21 8.25 -0.40 -6.68
N ALA A 22 9.10 -0.82 -5.73
CA ALA A 22 9.35 -2.25 -5.47
C ALA A 22 8.06 -2.95 -4.98
N PHE A 23 7.30 -2.30 -4.09
CA PHE A 23 5.99 -2.80 -3.66
C PHE A 23 5.00 -2.90 -4.84
N ALA A 24 5.00 -1.91 -5.73
CA ALA A 24 4.18 -1.91 -6.94
C ALA A 24 4.51 -3.07 -7.90
N ARG A 25 5.80 -3.42 -8.01
CA ARG A 25 6.25 -4.58 -8.81
C ARG A 25 5.80 -5.88 -8.15
N PHE A 26 5.93 -5.99 -6.82
CA PHE A 26 5.47 -7.15 -6.06
C PHE A 26 3.98 -7.41 -6.20
N ASN A 27 3.13 -6.39 -6.11
CA ASN A 27 1.67 -6.56 -6.22
C ASN A 27 1.13 -6.45 -7.66
N GLY A 28 2.00 -6.28 -8.66
CA GLY A 28 1.59 -6.20 -10.07
C GLY A 28 0.87 -4.90 -10.47
N THR A 29 0.93 -3.84 -9.65
CA THR A 29 0.36 -2.52 -10.01
C THR A 29 1.34 -1.59 -10.71
N ALA A 30 2.62 -1.95 -10.78
CA ALA A 30 3.64 -1.14 -11.47
C ALA A 30 3.23 -0.86 -12.92
N PRO A 31 3.23 0.42 -13.37
CA PRO A 31 2.98 0.75 -14.75
C PRO A 31 4.12 0.19 -15.60
N ILE A 32 3.80 -0.47 -16.70
CA ILE A 32 4.79 -0.85 -17.69
C ILE A 32 4.57 0.06 -18.90
N PRO A 33 5.50 0.98 -19.19
CA PRO A 33 5.35 1.88 -20.33
C PRO A 33 5.34 1.07 -21.63
N VAL A 34 4.48 1.50 -22.55
CA VAL A 34 4.50 1.10 -23.95
C VAL A 34 4.82 2.38 -24.72
N TRP A 35 5.94 2.38 -25.40
CA TRP A 35 6.35 3.52 -26.22
C TRP A 35 5.57 3.49 -27.53
N SER A 36 4.72 4.49 -27.77
CA SER A 36 4.32 4.90 -29.12
C SER A 36 4.68 6.37 -29.26
N ALA A 37 5.14 6.78 -30.44
CA ALA A 37 5.70 8.11 -30.73
C ALA A 37 4.76 9.31 -30.45
N THR A 38 3.55 9.07 -29.91
CA THR A 38 2.51 10.08 -29.72
C THR A 38 1.67 9.86 -28.45
N THR A 39 1.79 8.72 -27.75
CA THR A 39 1.01 8.49 -26.52
C THR A 39 1.74 7.61 -25.52
N GLU A 40 1.96 8.12 -24.31
CA GLU A 40 2.45 7.32 -23.19
C GLU A 40 1.31 6.44 -22.66
N ARG A 41 1.22 5.21 -23.20
CA ARG A 41 0.26 4.19 -22.74
C ARG A 41 0.95 3.22 -21.79
N VAL A 42 0.20 2.72 -20.81
CA VAL A 42 0.73 1.74 -19.83
C VAL A 42 0.01 0.41 -19.96
N ARG A 43 0.79 -0.67 -20.15
CA ARG A 43 0.25 -2.04 -20.17
C ARG A 43 0.10 -2.61 -18.76
N LEU A 44 -0.83 -3.56 -18.63
CA LEU A 44 -1.04 -4.31 -17.40
C LEU A 44 0.17 -5.22 -17.12
N SER A 45 0.73 -5.14 -15.91
CA SER A 45 1.70 -6.14 -15.45
C SER A 45 1.00 -7.48 -15.23
N ARG A 46 1.48 -8.51 -15.92
CA ARG A 46 1.07 -9.91 -15.69
C ARG A 46 1.91 -10.58 -14.61
N GLY A 47 2.87 -9.90 -13.96
CA GLY A 47 3.61 -10.44 -12.81
C GLY A 47 2.99 -10.09 -11.45
N GLY A 48 3.54 -10.66 -10.38
CA GLY A 48 3.26 -10.27 -8.99
C GLY A 48 2.16 -11.05 -8.27
N ASN A 49 1.97 -10.73 -6.99
CA ASN A 49 1.02 -11.38 -6.09
C ASN A 49 -0.43 -11.12 -6.51
N ARG A 50 -1.10 -12.18 -6.97
CA ARG A 50 -2.47 -12.12 -7.50
C ARG A 50 -3.52 -11.76 -6.45
N ARG A 51 -3.35 -12.24 -5.22
CA ARG A 51 -4.30 -11.97 -4.13
C ARG A 51 -4.27 -10.48 -3.77
N VAL A 52 -3.08 -9.93 -3.57
CA VAL A 52 -2.93 -8.49 -3.29
C VAL A 52 -3.43 -7.65 -4.47
N ASN A 53 -3.13 -8.03 -5.70
CA ASN A 53 -3.62 -7.32 -6.90
C ASN A 53 -5.15 -7.33 -7.01
N ARG A 54 -5.79 -8.48 -6.75
CA ARG A 54 -7.26 -8.64 -6.74
C ARG A 54 -7.89 -7.74 -5.69
N VAL A 55 -7.34 -7.73 -4.47
CA VAL A 55 -7.83 -6.88 -3.37
C VAL A 55 -7.70 -5.40 -3.73
N LEU A 56 -6.54 -4.96 -4.25
CA LEU A 56 -6.34 -3.58 -4.69
C LEU A 56 -7.28 -3.18 -5.84
N HIS A 57 -7.57 -4.10 -6.75
CA HIS A 57 -8.53 -3.87 -7.82
C HIS A 57 -9.96 -3.70 -7.28
N LEU A 58 -10.39 -4.57 -6.36
CA LEU A 58 -11.70 -4.44 -5.71
C LEU A 58 -11.83 -3.09 -5.00
N ILE A 59 -10.83 -2.70 -4.20
CA ILE A 59 -10.84 -1.39 -3.52
C ILE A 59 -10.93 -0.24 -4.53
N ALA A 60 -10.18 -0.31 -5.64
CA ALA A 60 -10.22 0.72 -6.67
C ALA A 60 -11.59 0.82 -7.34
N VAL A 61 -12.24 -0.31 -7.65
CA VAL A 61 -13.60 -0.32 -8.21
C VAL A 61 -14.59 0.26 -7.21
N THR A 62 -14.57 -0.18 -5.95
CA THR A 62 -15.46 0.35 -4.91
C THR A 62 -15.27 1.86 -4.72
N GLN A 63 -14.03 2.34 -4.68
CA GLN A 63 -13.74 3.78 -4.56
C GLN A 63 -14.06 4.59 -5.81
N GLY A 64 -14.04 3.96 -6.99
CA GLY A 64 -14.41 4.62 -8.25
C GLY A 64 -15.93 4.71 -8.47
N CYS A 65 -16.69 3.70 -8.02
CA CYS A 65 -18.14 3.68 -8.14
C CYS A 65 -18.86 4.44 -7.01
N GLY A 66 -18.27 4.48 -5.80
CA GLY A 66 -18.85 5.19 -4.66
C GLY A 66 -18.67 6.71 -4.71
N ALA A 67 -19.17 7.40 -3.69
CA ALA A 67 -18.88 8.81 -3.47
C ALA A 67 -17.55 8.98 -2.71
N GLY A 68 -16.69 9.90 -3.16
CA GLY A 68 -15.48 10.29 -2.43
C GLY A 68 -14.23 10.49 -3.30
N PRO A 69 -13.05 10.65 -2.68
CA PRO A 69 -11.84 11.12 -3.35
C PRO A 69 -11.28 10.18 -4.42
N GLY A 70 -11.72 8.91 -4.42
CA GLY A 70 -11.37 7.95 -5.47
C GLY A 70 -12.11 8.23 -6.77
N LYS A 71 -13.41 8.51 -6.68
CA LYS A 71 -14.26 8.88 -7.81
C LYS A 71 -13.83 10.21 -8.40
N ASP A 72 -13.62 11.24 -7.59
CA ASP A 72 -13.15 12.56 -8.07
C ASP A 72 -11.84 12.45 -8.83
N TYR A 73 -10.95 11.55 -8.42
CA TYR A 73 -9.69 11.32 -9.10
C TYR A 73 -9.87 10.63 -10.45
N VAL A 74 -10.77 9.64 -10.53
CA VAL A 74 -11.10 8.97 -11.80
C VAL A 74 -11.78 9.94 -12.76
N ASP A 75 -12.74 10.72 -12.28
CA ASP A 75 -13.47 11.71 -13.09
C ASP A 75 -12.51 12.77 -13.64
N LYS A 76 -11.56 13.27 -12.84
CA LYS A 76 -10.50 14.18 -13.30
C LYS A 76 -9.63 13.58 -14.41
N LEU A 77 -9.30 12.29 -14.31
CA LEU A 77 -8.49 11.61 -15.33
C LEU A 77 -9.28 11.38 -16.63
N ILE A 78 -10.57 11.08 -16.51
CA ILE A 78 -11.48 10.95 -17.66
C ILE A 78 -11.65 12.31 -18.35
N ALA A 79 -11.84 13.38 -17.59
CA ALA A 79 -11.88 14.75 -18.11
C ALA A 79 -10.58 15.16 -18.81
N ALA A 80 -9.44 14.63 -18.35
CA ALA A 80 -8.13 14.80 -19.00
C ALA A 80 -7.91 13.87 -20.22
N GLY A 81 -8.93 13.15 -20.68
CA GLY A 81 -8.90 12.32 -21.89
C GLY A 81 -8.37 10.89 -21.69
N LYS A 82 -8.20 10.41 -20.45
CA LYS A 82 -7.85 9.00 -20.19
C LYS A 82 -9.07 8.10 -20.29
N THR A 83 -8.87 6.87 -20.78
CA THR A 83 -9.95 5.88 -20.77
C THR A 83 -10.30 5.47 -19.33
N PRO A 84 -11.54 5.02 -19.05
CA PRO A 84 -11.94 4.57 -17.71
C PRO A 84 -11.01 3.47 -17.16
N THR A 85 -10.55 2.56 -18.04
CA THR A 85 -9.63 1.49 -17.68
C THR A 85 -8.25 2.02 -17.27
N GLU A 86 -7.74 3.05 -17.95
CA GLU A 86 -6.48 3.71 -17.58
C GLU A 86 -6.63 4.49 -16.27
N ALA A 87 -7.73 5.23 -16.11
CA ALA A 87 -8.03 5.95 -14.89
C ALA A 87 -8.09 5.02 -13.68
N LEU A 88 -8.77 3.88 -13.81
CA LEU A 88 -8.85 2.87 -12.75
C LEU A 88 -7.49 2.22 -12.44
N ARG A 89 -6.63 2.00 -13.45
CA ARG A 89 -5.26 1.51 -13.25
C ARG A 89 -4.42 2.51 -12.46
N LEU A 90 -4.53 3.80 -12.78
CA LEU A 90 -3.85 4.88 -12.06
C LEU A 90 -4.36 5.01 -10.62
N LEU A 91 -5.68 4.93 -10.40
CA LEU A 91 -6.26 4.90 -9.06
C LEU A 91 -5.71 3.71 -8.24
N ARG A 92 -5.71 2.51 -8.84
CA ARG A 92 -5.16 1.31 -8.20
C ARG A 92 -3.68 1.47 -7.85
N ARG A 93 -2.87 2.07 -8.73
CA ARG A 93 -1.46 2.39 -8.47
C ARG A 93 -1.31 3.37 -7.31
N ARG A 94 -2.11 4.43 -7.27
CA ARG A 94 -2.14 5.41 -6.19
C ARG A 94 -2.50 4.77 -4.85
N LEU A 95 -3.46 3.83 -4.85
CA LEU A 95 -3.83 3.07 -3.66
C LEU A 95 -2.70 2.18 -3.18
N SER A 96 -2.01 1.50 -4.09
CA SER A 96 -0.81 0.73 -3.77
C SER A 96 0.26 1.58 -3.06
N ASP A 97 0.52 2.79 -3.56
CA ASP A 97 1.46 3.72 -2.93
C ASP A 97 1.01 4.21 -1.55
N ARG A 98 -0.30 4.39 -1.36
CA ARG A 98 -0.88 4.77 -0.07
C ARG A 98 -0.75 3.63 0.93
N VAL A 99 -1.07 2.41 0.54
CA VAL A 99 -0.92 1.19 1.36
C VAL A 99 0.53 1.02 1.80
N SER A 100 1.49 1.10 0.87
CA SER A 100 2.91 0.99 1.20
C SER A 100 3.35 2.03 2.22
N ARG A 101 2.92 3.30 2.07
CA ARG A 101 3.22 4.37 3.04
C ARG A 101 2.62 4.11 4.41
N THR A 102 1.34 3.72 4.46
CA THR A 102 0.65 3.46 5.72
C THR A 102 1.28 2.28 6.46
N LEU A 103 1.61 1.20 5.76
CA LEU A 103 2.28 0.04 6.36
C LEU A 103 3.67 0.41 6.90
N LEU A 104 4.46 1.20 6.16
CA LEU A 104 5.79 1.63 6.62
C LEU A 104 5.70 2.54 7.85
N ALA A 105 4.72 3.45 7.87
CA ALA A 105 4.45 4.27 9.04
C ALA A 105 4.04 3.42 10.25
N ASP A 106 3.21 2.40 10.03
CA ASP A 106 2.78 1.48 11.09
C ASP A 106 3.95 0.68 11.66
N GLU A 107 4.80 0.13 10.81
CA GLU A 107 6.00 -0.62 11.21
C GLU A 107 6.99 0.25 12.01
N ARG A 108 7.18 1.51 11.59
CA ARG A 108 7.99 2.49 12.36
C ARG A 108 7.39 2.81 13.72
N ARG A 109 6.06 2.98 13.80
CA ARG A 109 5.37 3.20 15.09
C ARG A 109 5.55 2.01 16.03
N ARG A 110 5.43 0.79 15.50
CA ARG A 110 5.67 -0.45 16.28
C ARG A 110 7.11 -0.54 16.79
N ALA A 111 8.10 -0.26 15.93
CA ALA A 111 9.50 -0.25 16.33
C ALA A 111 9.79 0.78 17.44
N ASN A 112 9.21 1.99 17.34
CA ASN A 112 9.34 3.02 18.37
C ASN A 112 8.68 2.62 19.68
N SER A 113 7.51 1.96 19.65
CA SER A 113 6.86 1.46 20.86
C SER A 113 7.68 0.37 21.56
N THR A 114 8.33 -0.53 20.81
CA THR A 114 9.21 -1.56 21.39
C THR A 114 10.46 -0.95 22.02
N ARG A 115 11.02 0.11 21.42
CA ARG A 115 12.16 0.83 21.98
C ARG A 115 11.79 1.63 23.24
N ALA A 116 10.58 2.18 23.28
CA ALA A 116 10.04 2.86 24.44
C ALA A 116 9.74 1.87 25.60
N SER A 117 9.29 0.65 25.33
CA SER A 117 9.08 -0.36 26.38
C SER A 117 10.37 -0.98 26.90
N GLY A 118 11.44 -1.01 26.08
CA GLY A 118 12.78 -1.45 26.47
C GLY A 118 13.59 -0.42 27.28
N SER A 119 13.08 0.81 27.43
CA SER A 119 13.69 1.88 28.24
C SER A 119 12.96 2.10 29.55
N ARG A 120 12.61 1.02 30.26
CA ARG A 120 12.41 1.09 31.71
C ARG A 120 13.81 1.06 32.35
N PRO A 121 14.36 2.18 32.86
CA PRO A 121 15.49 2.08 33.77
C PRO A 121 15.05 1.15 34.93
N GLY A 122 15.94 0.24 35.32
CA GLY A 122 15.70 -0.67 36.43
C GLY A 122 15.46 0.13 37.71
N TRP A 123 14.20 0.28 38.08
CA TRP A 123 13.77 0.64 39.43
C TRP A 123 13.15 -0.59 40.07
N TRP A 124 13.96 -1.65 40.21
CA TRP A 124 13.72 -2.67 41.23
C TRP A 124 14.61 -2.30 42.42
N CYS A 125 14.12 -1.34 43.20
CA CYS A 125 14.68 -0.97 44.49
C CYS A 125 13.93 -1.78 45.56
N VAL A 126 14.67 -2.58 46.33
CA VAL A 126 14.44 -2.96 47.75
C VAL A 126 13.15 -3.75 48.01
N SER A 127 13.19 -5.00 48.46
CA SER A 127 13.59 -5.38 49.83
C SER A 127 13.77 -6.90 49.94
N ARG A 128 14.93 -7.35 50.43
CA ARG A 128 15.04 -8.67 51.09
C ARG A 128 14.67 -8.48 52.56
N PRO A 129 13.63 -9.13 53.11
CA PRO A 129 13.51 -9.24 54.54
C PRO A 129 14.43 -10.38 55.00
N ASN A 130 15.41 -10.05 55.82
CA ASN A 130 16.08 -11.01 56.69
C ASN A 130 15.34 -11.00 58.03
N ARG A 131 14.52 -12.01 58.30
CA ARG A 131 14.34 -12.62 59.62
C ARG A 131 13.56 -13.91 59.51
#